data_AF-L5LRX3-F1
#
_entry.id   AF-L5LRX3-F1
#
_cell.length_a   1.000
_cell.length_b   1.000
_cell.length_c   1.000
_cell.angle_alpha   90.00
_cell.angle_beta   90.00
_cell.angle_gamma   90.00
#
_symmetry.space_group_name_H-M   'P 1'
#
loop_
_entity.id
_entity.type
_entity.pdbx_description
1 polymer ?
#
loop_
_entity_poly.entity_id
_entity_poly.type
_entity_poly.pdbx_seq_one_letter_code
_entity_poly.pdbx_strand_id
1 'polypeptide(L)'
;MADIVNFVHTNLRKNNGQPYAVSELADHKTSAKSWGTGRAVAQIPRVRSGGTHRSGQGAFGNMCRGGHMFALTKTWCHWHRRVNTTQKQYAICSALADSALPALVMSKGHRTEEVPELPLVVEDKVEGYKKTKEAVLLLKKLKAWNDIKKKVYASQ
;
A
#
# COMPACT_ATOMS: atom_id res chain seq x y z
N MET A 1 -18.57 16.73 0.36
CA MET A 1 -18.75 15.26 0.45
C MET A 1 -17.47 14.47 0.17
N ALA A 2 -16.71 14.78 -0.90
CA ALA A 2 -15.49 14.03 -1.26
C ALA A 2 -14.45 13.89 -0.14
N ASP A 3 -14.36 14.88 0.75
CA ASP A 3 -13.38 14.89 1.85
C ASP A 3 -13.60 13.75 2.88
N ILE A 4 -14.85 13.51 3.29
CA ILE A 4 -15.13 12.43 4.26
C ILE A 4 -14.83 11.05 3.66
N VAL A 5 -15.12 10.85 2.37
CA VAL A 5 -14.82 9.62 1.64
C VAL A 5 -13.30 9.42 1.55
N ASN A 6 -12.54 10.46 1.20
CA ASN A 6 -11.09 10.41 1.12
C ASN A 6 -10.42 10.14 2.47
N PHE A 7 -10.89 10.81 3.53
CA PHE A 7 -10.40 10.61 4.89
C PHE A 7 -10.62 9.17 5.36
N VAL A 8 -11.84 8.65 5.19
CA VAL A 8 -12.19 7.29 5.59
C VAL A 8 -11.43 6.27 4.75
N HIS A 9 -11.38 6.44 3.43
CA HIS A 9 -10.68 5.52 2.52
C HIS A 9 -9.18 5.42 2.85
N THR A 10 -8.52 6.55 3.03
CA THR A 10 -7.08 6.61 3.30
C THR A 10 -6.73 5.94 4.62
N ASN A 11 -7.55 6.14 5.66
CA ASN A 11 -7.31 5.53 6.97
C ASN A 11 -7.66 4.04 7.01
N LEU A 12 -8.71 3.60 6.32
CA LEU A 12 -9.04 2.17 6.20
C LEU A 12 -7.99 1.41 5.38
N ARG A 13 -7.50 1.99 4.28
CA ARG A 13 -6.49 1.35 3.42
C ARG A 13 -5.19 1.03 4.17
N LYS A 14 -4.81 1.86 5.16
CA LYS A 14 -3.62 1.62 6.01
C LYS A 14 -3.73 0.34 6.84
N ASN A 15 -4.94 -0.10 7.18
CA ASN A 15 -5.16 -1.28 8.04
C ASN A 15 -4.83 -2.61 7.34
N ASN A 16 -4.71 -2.63 6.01
CA ASN A 16 -4.31 -3.82 5.26
C ASN A 16 -2.78 -3.92 5.08
N GLY A 17 -2.02 -2.98 5.64
CA GLY A 17 -0.56 -3.00 5.60
C GLY A 17 0.01 -4.12 6.46
N GLN A 18 1.02 -4.83 5.96
CA GLN A 18 1.75 -5.82 6.74
C GLN A 18 2.91 -5.12 7.47
N PRO A 19 3.08 -5.34 8.79
CA PRO A 19 4.18 -4.75 9.54
C PRO A 19 5.50 -5.31 9.03
N TYR A 20 6.48 -4.42 8.82
CA TYR A 20 7.82 -4.77 8.41
C TYR A 20 8.85 -4.08 9.32
N ALA A 21 9.99 -4.74 9.52
CA ALA A 21 11.07 -4.24 10.37
C ALA A 21 12.41 -4.80 9.90
N VAL A 22 13.48 -4.07 10.20
CA VAL A 22 14.85 -4.60 10.08
C VAL A 22 15.13 -5.52 11.28
N SER A 23 15.95 -6.55 11.08
CA SER A 23 16.37 -7.43 12.17
C SER A 23 17.04 -6.63 13.29
N GLU A 24 16.67 -6.91 14.53
CA GLU A 24 17.21 -6.21 15.70
C GLU A 24 18.73 -6.38 15.87
N LEU A 25 19.26 -7.51 15.42
CA LEU A 25 20.69 -7.82 15.47
C LEU A 25 21.42 -7.50 14.16
N ALA A 26 20.75 -6.87 13.18
CA ALA A 26 21.41 -6.44 11.95
C ALA A 26 22.56 -5.48 12.30
N ASP A 27 23.76 -5.79 11.80
CA ASP A 27 24.98 -4.99 12.01
C ASP A 27 25.39 -4.79 13.50
N HIS A 28 24.81 -5.56 14.42
CA HIS A 28 25.16 -5.58 15.86
C HIS A 28 26.05 -6.77 16.25
N LYS A 29 26.32 -7.70 15.32
CA LYS A 29 27.03 -8.96 15.59
C LYS A 29 28.56 -8.82 15.62
N THR A 30 29.10 -7.72 15.11
CA THR A 30 30.55 -7.53 14.95
C THR A 30 31.20 -7.10 16.26
N SER A 31 32.30 -7.72 16.67
CA SER A 31 33.06 -7.29 17.84
C SER A 31 33.95 -6.09 17.51
N ALA A 32 33.43 -4.87 17.70
CA ALA A 32 34.15 -3.62 17.44
C ALA A 32 34.18 -2.71 18.67
N LYS A 33 35.29 -1.97 18.87
CA LYS A 33 35.39 -0.89 19.86
C LYS A 33 36.21 0.25 19.29
N SER A 34 35.99 1.47 19.80
CA SER A 34 36.80 2.63 19.41
C SER A 34 38.22 2.48 19.93
N TRP A 35 39.20 2.95 19.16
CA TRP A 35 40.61 2.94 19.56
C TRP A 35 41.02 4.15 20.41
N GLY A 36 40.12 5.12 20.61
CA GLY A 36 40.39 6.36 21.32
C GLY A 36 41.15 7.40 20.48
N THR A 37 41.55 8.48 21.12
CA THR A 37 42.34 9.58 20.53
C THR A 37 43.81 9.19 20.31
N GLY A 38 44.58 10.05 19.63
CA GLY A 38 46.02 9.89 19.49
C GLY A 38 46.50 8.88 18.43
N ARG A 39 45.61 8.46 17.52
CA ARG A 39 45.90 7.44 16.49
C ARG A 39 45.71 7.92 15.04
N ALA A 40 45.61 9.23 14.83
CA ALA A 40 45.37 9.88 13.53
C ALA A 40 44.15 9.34 12.75
N VAL A 41 43.11 8.89 13.48
CA VAL A 41 41.93 8.23 12.92
C VAL A 41 40.69 8.64 13.72
N ALA A 42 39.52 8.72 13.07
CA ALA A 42 38.23 9.05 13.70
C ALA A 42 37.85 8.04 14.82
N GLN A 43 37.15 8.53 15.85
CA GLN A 43 36.78 7.78 17.08
C GLN A 43 35.66 6.73 16.91
N ILE A 44 35.37 6.32 15.68
CA ILE A 44 34.33 5.32 15.36
C ILE A 44 34.79 3.92 15.84
N PRO A 45 33.88 3.06 16.33
CA PRO A 45 34.21 1.66 16.62
C PRO A 45 34.80 0.92 15.42
N ARG A 46 35.91 0.20 15.62
CA ARG A 46 36.60 -0.56 14.57
C ARG A 46 36.64 -2.05 14.89
N VAL A 47 36.52 -2.87 13.85
CA VAL A 47 36.55 -4.33 13.95
C VAL A 47 37.91 -4.77 14.52
N ARG A 48 37.86 -5.63 15.55
CA ARG A 48 39.05 -6.15 16.25
C ARG A 48 39.75 -7.25 15.45
N SER A 49 40.89 -7.71 15.96
CA SER A 49 41.75 -8.73 15.34
C SER A 49 42.49 -8.24 14.08
N GLY A 50 43.34 -9.09 13.52
CA GLY A 50 44.07 -8.91 12.27
C GLY A 50 43.89 -10.12 11.33
N GLY A 51 44.52 -10.07 10.16
CA GLY A 51 44.54 -11.19 9.21
C GLY A 51 43.39 -11.22 8.20
N THR A 52 42.43 -10.29 8.27
CA THR A 52 41.39 -10.13 7.23
C THR A 52 41.32 -8.68 6.77
N HIS A 53 40.89 -8.45 5.53
CA HIS A 53 40.66 -7.08 5.01
C HIS A 53 39.60 -6.30 5.81
N ARG A 54 38.74 -6.99 6.58
CA ARG A 54 37.69 -6.36 7.40
C ARG A 54 38.23 -5.82 8.73
N SER A 55 39.33 -6.36 9.24
CA SER A 55 40.01 -5.90 10.45
C SER A 55 40.38 -4.41 10.36
N GLY A 56 40.10 -3.64 11.41
CA GLY A 56 40.40 -2.20 11.45
C GLY A 56 39.41 -1.31 10.69
N GLN A 57 38.43 -1.86 9.96
CA GLN A 57 37.36 -1.06 9.32
C GLN A 57 36.33 -0.58 10.35
N GLY A 58 35.62 0.51 10.02
CA GLY A 58 34.53 1.05 10.86
C GLY A 58 33.31 0.12 10.91
N ALA A 59 32.66 0.04 12.07
CA ALA A 59 31.46 -0.75 12.33
C ALA A 59 30.50 0.00 13.28
N PHE A 60 29.28 -0.52 13.43
CA PHE A 60 28.16 0.03 14.22
C PHE A 60 27.62 1.41 13.81
N GLY A 61 28.47 2.35 13.42
CA GLY A 61 28.01 3.68 13.00
C GLY A 61 27.08 3.63 11.79
N ASN A 62 26.02 4.43 11.79
CA ASN A 62 25.09 4.57 10.66
C ASN A 62 25.75 5.09 9.38
N MET A 63 26.88 5.80 9.52
CA MET A 63 27.73 6.26 8.42
C MET A 63 28.73 5.20 7.94
N CYS A 64 28.83 4.06 8.63
CA CYS A 64 29.78 3.01 8.31
C CYS A 64 29.15 1.93 7.44
N ARG A 65 29.93 1.40 6.49
CA ARG A 65 29.52 0.24 5.71
C ARG A 65 29.40 -1.00 6.60
N GLY A 66 28.22 -1.61 6.62
CA GLY A 66 27.87 -2.71 7.53
C GLY A 66 27.74 -2.27 8.98
N GLY A 67 27.34 -1.01 9.21
CA GLY A 67 26.87 -0.50 10.49
C GLY A 67 25.34 -0.36 10.47
N HIS A 68 24.73 -0.25 11.65
CA HIS A 68 23.27 -0.23 11.76
C HIS A 68 22.70 1.13 11.31
N MET A 69 21.52 1.14 10.70
CA MET A 69 20.82 2.40 10.42
C MET A 69 20.45 3.14 11.71
N PHE A 70 20.34 4.46 11.69
CA PHE A 70 19.71 5.20 12.78
C PHE A 70 18.18 5.08 12.67
N ALA A 71 17.47 4.99 13.81
CA ALA A 71 16.02 4.82 13.88
C ALA A 71 15.50 3.67 12.98
N LEU A 72 16.02 2.46 13.22
CA LEU A 72 15.60 1.25 12.48
C LEU A 72 14.08 1.11 12.52
N THR A 73 13.51 0.60 11.43
CA THR A 73 12.08 0.27 11.39
C THR A 73 11.77 -0.81 12.42
N LYS A 74 10.73 -0.57 13.21
CA LYS A 74 10.27 -1.45 14.28
C LYS A 74 8.86 -1.93 13.96
N THR A 75 8.55 -3.15 14.39
CA THR A 75 7.24 -3.77 14.17
C THR A 75 6.13 -3.02 14.89
N TRP A 76 6.41 -2.42 16.05
CA TRP A 76 5.44 -1.71 16.89
C TRP A 76 5.07 -0.30 16.40
N CYS A 77 5.40 0.07 15.17
CA CYS A 77 4.88 1.29 14.57
C CYS A 77 3.34 1.27 14.55
N HIS A 78 2.71 2.45 14.59
CA HIS A 78 1.26 2.56 14.58
C HIS A 78 0.70 2.45 13.14
N TRP A 79 0.54 1.22 12.66
CA TRP A 79 0.08 0.90 11.31
C TRP A 79 -1.40 1.18 11.09
N HIS A 80 -2.23 0.80 12.07
CA HIS A 80 -3.68 0.80 11.91
C HIS A 80 -4.28 2.14 12.33
N ARG A 81 -5.42 2.53 11.78
CA ARG A 81 -6.18 3.71 12.19
C ARG A 81 -7.61 3.30 12.51
N ARG A 82 -8.07 3.65 13.71
CA ARG A 82 -9.48 3.55 14.09
C ARG A 82 -10.22 4.74 13.48
N VAL A 83 -11.29 4.45 12.75
CA VAL A 83 -12.20 5.44 12.18
C VAL A 83 -13.56 5.26 12.84
N ASN A 84 -14.24 6.38 13.16
CA ASN A 84 -15.55 6.36 13.80
C ASN A 84 -16.59 5.64 12.93
N THR A 85 -17.47 4.86 13.56
CA THR A 85 -18.51 4.09 12.87
C THR A 85 -19.45 5.00 12.07
N THR A 86 -19.85 6.13 12.65
CA THR A 86 -20.70 7.13 11.99
C THR A 86 -20.04 7.73 10.74
N GLN A 87 -18.74 8.03 10.80
CA GLN A 87 -18.00 8.53 9.63
C GLN A 87 -17.93 7.49 8.51
N LYS A 88 -17.77 6.21 8.87
CA LYS A 88 -17.82 5.11 7.87
C LYS A 88 -19.19 5.03 7.21
N GLN A 89 -20.26 5.13 7.99
CA GLN A 89 -21.63 5.12 7.47
C GLN A 89 -21.86 6.28 6.50
N TYR A 90 -21.46 7.51 6.87
CA TYR A 90 -21.57 8.66 5.97
C TYR A 90 -20.75 8.51 4.69
N ALA A 91 -19.53 7.95 4.77
CA ALA A 91 -18.71 7.69 3.60
C ALA A 91 -19.35 6.65 2.66
N ILE A 92 -19.96 5.60 3.20
CA ILE A 92 -20.68 4.59 2.41
C ILE A 92 -21.91 5.20 1.73
N CYS A 93 -22.75 5.94 2.46
CA CYS A 93 -23.92 6.61 1.89
C CYS A 93 -23.52 7.60 0.79
N SER A 94 -22.44 8.36 0.99
CA SER A 94 -21.92 9.29 -0.03
C SER A 94 -21.44 8.53 -1.27
N ALA A 95 -20.69 7.45 -1.11
CA ALA A 95 -20.20 6.63 -2.22
C ALA A 95 -21.35 5.97 -3.01
N LEU A 96 -22.42 5.53 -2.33
CA LEU A 96 -23.63 5.03 -2.99
C LEU A 96 -24.33 6.12 -3.81
N ALA A 97 -24.49 7.33 -3.24
CA ALA A 97 -25.07 8.45 -3.99
C ALA A 97 -24.22 8.82 -5.21
N ASP A 98 -22.90 8.83 -5.08
CA ASP A 98 -21.97 9.11 -6.19
C ASP A 98 -22.07 8.07 -7.31
N SER A 99 -22.40 6.81 -7.00
CA SER A 99 -22.52 5.73 -8.00
C SER A 99 -23.73 5.88 -8.91
N ALA A 100 -24.77 6.61 -8.47
CA ALA A 100 -25.95 6.91 -9.27
C ALA A 100 -25.73 8.08 -10.24
N LEU A 101 -24.65 8.87 -10.08
CA LEU A 101 -24.42 10.09 -10.85
C LEU A 101 -23.50 9.83 -12.05
N PRO A 102 -23.98 9.88 -13.32
CA PRO A 102 -23.17 9.60 -14.49
C PRO A 102 -21.93 10.49 -14.61
N ALA A 103 -22.06 11.76 -14.25
CA ALA A 103 -20.95 12.73 -14.31
C ALA A 103 -19.74 12.30 -13.46
N LEU A 104 -19.98 11.79 -12.25
CA LEU A 104 -18.92 11.37 -11.32
C LEU A 104 -18.32 10.02 -11.75
N VAL A 105 -19.13 9.12 -12.30
CA VAL A 105 -18.66 7.83 -12.83
C VAL A 105 -17.76 8.04 -14.04
N MET A 106 -18.16 8.93 -14.95
CA MET A 106 -17.35 9.34 -16.11
C MET A 106 -16.07 10.07 -15.69
N SER A 107 -16.14 10.97 -14.70
CA SER A 107 -14.94 11.71 -14.22
C SER A 107 -13.91 10.79 -13.57
N LYS A 108 -14.35 9.67 -12.95
CA LYS A 108 -13.45 8.61 -12.44
C LYS A 108 -12.78 7.80 -13.57
N GLY A 109 -13.25 7.96 -14.81
CA GLY A 109 -12.66 7.41 -16.02
C GLY A 109 -13.32 6.13 -16.54
N HIS A 110 -14.51 5.79 -16.04
CA HIS A 110 -15.33 4.70 -16.59
C HIS A 110 -15.99 5.12 -17.91
N ARG A 111 -16.22 4.16 -18.82
CA ARG A 111 -16.93 4.38 -20.09
C ARG A 111 -18.39 3.96 -19.94
N THR A 112 -19.27 4.93 -19.72
CA THR A 112 -20.71 4.70 -19.47
C THR A 112 -21.63 5.34 -20.52
N GLU A 113 -21.09 5.84 -21.63
CA GLU A 113 -21.85 6.52 -22.69
C GLU A 113 -22.94 5.65 -23.32
N GLU A 114 -22.68 4.33 -23.43
CA GLU A 114 -23.59 3.38 -24.07
C GLU A 114 -24.55 2.69 -23.09
N VAL A 115 -24.36 2.88 -21.78
CA VAL A 115 -25.15 2.22 -20.73
C VAL A 115 -26.52 2.91 -20.64
N PRO A 116 -27.63 2.17 -20.57
CA PRO A 116 -28.98 2.74 -20.64
C PRO A 116 -29.33 3.64 -19.44
N GLU A 117 -28.87 3.29 -18.24
CA GLU A 117 -29.16 4.02 -17.01
C GLU A 117 -28.09 3.80 -15.93
N LEU A 118 -27.99 4.76 -15.01
CA LEU A 118 -27.23 4.66 -13.76
C LEU A 118 -28.15 5.15 -12.63
N PRO A 119 -28.33 4.39 -11.53
CA PRO A 119 -27.76 3.07 -11.25
C PRO A 119 -28.36 1.96 -12.15
N LEU A 120 -27.52 1.05 -12.64
CA LEU A 120 -27.94 -0.04 -13.52
C LEU A 120 -28.55 -1.18 -12.70
N VAL A 121 -29.87 -1.38 -12.80
CA VAL A 121 -30.60 -2.44 -12.09
C VAL A 121 -30.86 -3.62 -13.05
N VAL A 122 -30.67 -4.86 -12.58
CA VAL A 122 -30.83 -6.08 -13.38
C VAL A 122 -31.70 -7.09 -12.64
N GLU A 123 -32.33 -8.01 -13.38
CA GLU A 123 -33.14 -9.10 -12.80
C GLU A 123 -32.31 -10.04 -11.89
N ASP A 124 -32.95 -10.52 -10.83
CA ASP A 124 -32.39 -11.45 -9.82
C ASP A 124 -31.86 -12.77 -10.40
N LYS A 125 -32.35 -13.19 -11.57
CA LYS A 125 -31.93 -14.42 -12.27
C LYS A 125 -30.44 -14.47 -12.59
N VAL A 126 -29.74 -13.33 -12.58
CA VAL A 126 -28.29 -13.23 -12.82
C VAL A 126 -27.49 -14.01 -11.77
N GLU A 127 -28.01 -14.16 -10.54
CA GLU A 127 -27.34 -14.94 -9.48
C GLU A 127 -27.17 -16.43 -9.85
N GLY A 128 -28.02 -16.95 -10.74
CA GLY A 128 -28.00 -18.35 -11.17
C GLY A 128 -26.97 -18.70 -12.25
N TYR A 129 -26.21 -17.74 -12.78
CA TYR A 129 -25.23 -18.02 -13.83
C TYR A 129 -24.05 -18.86 -13.32
N LYS A 130 -23.83 -20.01 -13.96
CA LYS A 130 -22.74 -20.94 -13.60
C LYS A 130 -21.50 -20.77 -14.46
N LYS A 131 -21.65 -20.20 -15.67
CA LYS A 131 -20.57 -20.06 -16.64
C LYS A 131 -20.23 -18.59 -16.87
N THR A 132 -18.94 -18.28 -16.90
CA THR A 132 -18.44 -16.93 -17.24
C THR A 132 -18.90 -16.45 -18.61
N LYS A 133 -19.09 -17.37 -19.57
CA LYS A 133 -19.63 -17.05 -20.90
C LYS A 133 -21.01 -16.40 -20.82
N GLU A 134 -21.87 -16.84 -19.91
CA GLU A 134 -23.23 -16.29 -19.72
C GLU A 134 -23.15 -14.86 -19.17
N ALA A 135 -22.30 -14.63 -18.17
CA ALA A 135 -22.07 -13.30 -17.60
C ALA A 135 -21.48 -12.30 -18.61
N VAL A 136 -20.54 -12.74 -19.46
CA VAL A 136 -19.98 -11.91 -20.54
C VAL A 136 -21.05 -11.54 -21.56
N LEU A 137 -21.95 -12.46 -21.92
CA LEU A 137 -23.06 -12.17 -22.84
C LEU A 137 -24.04 -11.14 -22.26
N LEU A 138 -24.34 -11.23 -20.97
CA LEU A 138 -25.15 -10.22 -20.27
C LEU A 138 -24.51 -8.83 -20.35
N LEU A 139 -23.22 -8.71 -19.98
CA LEU A 139 -22.50 -7.43 -19.97
C LEU A 139 -22.37 -6.80 -21.37
N LYS A 140 -22.30 -7.62 -22.42
CA LYS A 140 -22.36 -7.16 -23.81
C LYS A 140 -23.75 -6.64 -24.18
N LYS A 141 -24.82 -7.31 -23.75
CA LYS A 141 -26.20 -6.85 -23.97
C LYS A 141 -26.49 -5.53 -23.24
N LEU A 142 -25.98 -5.38 -22.02
CA LEU A 142 -26.08 -4.16 -21.21
C LEU A 142 -25.11 -3.05 -21.63
N LYS A 143 -24.31 -3.27 -22.67
CA LYS A 143 -23.31 -2.34 -23.22
C LYS A 143 -22.23 -1.88 -22.21
N ALA A 144 -22.10 -2.56 -21.07
CA ALA A 144 -21.08 -2.31 -20.06
C ALA A 144 -19.71 -2.93 -20.40
N TRP A 145 -19.64 -3.79 -21.43
CA TRP A 145 -18.42 -4.50 -21.82
C TRP A 145 -17.25 -3.57 -22.23
N ASN A 146 -17.57 -2.39 -22.77
CA ASN A 146 -16.57 -1.42 -23.21
C ASN A 146 -15.75 -0.82 -22.06
N ASP A 147 -16.33 -0.71 -20.86
CA ASP A 147 -15.61 -0.29 -19.65
C ASP A 147 -14.56 -1.33 -19.24
N ILE A 148 -14.97 -2.60 -19.20
CA ILE A 148 -14.11 -3.75 -18.82
C ILE A 148 -12.92 -3.86 -19.79
N LYS A 149 -13.17 -3.78 -21.09
CA LYS A 149 -12.11 -3.85 -22.11
C LYS A 149 -11.05 -2.77 -21.90
N LYS A 150 -11.46 -1.54 -21.55
CA LYS A 150 -10.54 -0.41 -21.31
C LYS A 150 -9.79 -0.53 -19.98
N LYS A 151 -10.50 -0.83 -18.88
CA LYS A 151 -9.96 -0.75 -17.51
C LYS A 151 -9.23 -2.00 -17.02
N VAL A 152 -9.46 -3.16 -17.65
CA VAL A 152 -8.87 -4.43 -17.22
C VAL A 152 -7.88 -4.94 -18.25
N TYR A 153 -8.29 -5.02 -19.52
CA TYR A 153 -7.49 -5.68 -20.56
C TYR A 153 -6.49 -4.77 -21.29
N ALA A 154 -6.83 -3.49 -21.48
CA ALA A 154 -5.95 -2.55 -22.19
C ALA A 154 -4.92 -1.84 -21.30
N SER A 155 -5.03 -2.02 -19.98
CA SER A 155 -4.21 -1.34 -18.96
C SER A 155 -3.19 -2.26 -18.29
N GLN A 156 -3.02 -3.49 -18.81
CA GLN A 156 -1.86 -4.35 -18.53
C GLN A 156 -0.73 -4.06 -19.52
#